data_AF-A0A943MSD2-F1
#
_entry.id   AF-A0A943MSD2-F1
#
_cell.length_a   1.000
_cell.length_b   1.000
_cell.length_c   1.000
_cell.angle_alpha   90.00
_cell.angle_beta   90.00
_cell.angle_gamma   90.00
#
_symmetry.space_group_name_H-M   'P 1'
#
loop_
_entity.id
_entity.type
_entity.pdbx_description
1 polymer ?
#
loop_
_entity_poly.entity_id
_entity_poly.type
_entity_poly.pdbx_seq_one_letter_code
_entity_poly.pdbx_strand_id
1 'polypeptide(L)'
;MSNFFEQELRKLFADGTIIRDPVFVGRACLGSLDRNRQVRAEFVTLGHADHYAALRLTLLDNNQGVVDKLILRFKDIWGKKKIPNNPYLRDGVAPHIWVDGDRIDWYAYHPSQEDYQQLRQIASDYVETFRIQVLTKNHGPRLVYICAPLRGELEKNIAFAKEKAQEVFHAGDIPICPHLMFPPFADPDDPTQDQAAREMGLRLVEYCQQVNVYGPVRTLGMLAEIRRAEELNIPVKADQPGLKKPKDRPRRGQIR
;
A
#
# COMPACT_ATOMS: atom_id res chain seq x y z
N MET A 1 19.93 7.23 -18.52
CA MET A 1 21.02 6.58 -17.75
C MET A 1 20.73 6.81 -16.27
N SER A 2 20.74 5.76 -15.45
CA SER A 2 20.61 5.88 -13.99
C SER A 2 21.93 6.35 -13.39
N ASN A 3 21.89 7.31 -12.46
CA ASN A 3 23.10 7.78 -11.78
C ASN A 3 23.58 6.77 -10.72
N PHE A 4 24.80 6.94 -10.21
CA PHE A 4 25.41 6.02 -9.24
C PHE A 4 24.52 5.74 -8.02
N PHE A 5 23.94 6.78 -7.39
CA PHE A 5 23.08 6.60 -6.21
C PHE A 5 21.82 5.80 -6.54
N GLU A 6 21.22 6.04 -7.70
CA GLU A 6 20.08 5.25 -8.17
C GLU A 6 20.46 3.77 -8.35
N GLN A 7 21.63 3.48 -8.92
CA GLN A 7 22.10 2.10 -9.08
C GLN A 7 22.28 1.41 -7.73
N GLU A 8 22.89 2.07 -6.74
CA GLU A 8 23.06 1.51 -5.40
C GLU A 8 21.72 1.34 -4.66
N LEU A 9 20.76 2.26 -4.83
CA LEU A 9 19.41 2.13 -4.29
C LEU A 9 18.63 0.98 -4.94
N ARG A 10 18.82 0.73 -6.24
CA ARG A 10 18.19 -0.39 -6.95
C ARG A 10 18.66 -1.74 -6.40
N LYS A 11 19.95 -1.87 -6.04
CA LYS A 11 20.46 -3.09 -5.35
C LYS A 11 19.71 -3.38 -4.05
N LEU A 12 19.27 -2.33 -3.34
CA LEU A 12 18.56 -2.44 -2.07
C LEU A 12 17.06 -2.70 -2.21
N PHE A 13 16.40 -2.09 -3.19
CA PHE A 13 14.93 -1.97 -3.18
C PHE A 13 14.23 -2.35 -4.48
N ALA A 14 14.93 -2.64 -5.57
CA ALA A 14 14.29 -2.83 -6.89
C ALA A 14 13.37 -4.06 -6.98
N ASP A 15 13.53 -5.03 -6.09
CA ASP A 15 12.69 -6.24 -6.03
C ASP A 15 11.35 -6.02 -5.33
N GLY A 16 11.11 -4.82 -4.77
CA GLY A 16 9.80 -4.44 -4.23
C GLY A 16 9.44 -5.08 -2.89
N THR A 17 10.36 -5.82 -2.26
CA THR A 17 10.08 -6.58 -1.03
C THR A 17 10.00 -5.68 0.21
N ILE A 18 10.94 -4.74 0.33
CA ILE A 18 11.02 -3.78 1.45
C ILE A 18 10.19 -2.52 1.17
N ILE A 19 10.31 -1.96 -0.04
CA ILE A 19 9.57 -0.79 -0.50
C ILE A 19 8.74 -1.25 -1.70
N ARG A 20 7.40 -1.26 -1.59
CA ARG A 20 6.53 -1.75 -2.66
C ARG A 20 6.42 -0.75 -3.79
N ASP A 21 6.29 -1.24 -5.02
CA ASP A 21 6.21 -0.42 -6.25
C ASP A 21 7.26 0.71 -6.29
N PRO A 22 8.56 0.38 -6.14
CA PRO A 22 9.60 1.37 -5.93
C PRO A 22 9.83 2.21 -7.20
N VAL A 23 9.81 3.52 -7.04
CA VAL A 23 10.15 4.53 -8.04
C VAL A 23 11.48 5.15 -7.66
N PHE A 24 12.39 5.23 -8.63
CA PHE A 24 13.72 5.79 -8.43
C PHE A 24 13.84 7.09 -9.21
N VAL A 25 14.17 8.19 -8.51
CA VAL A 25 14.32 9.52 -9.10
C VAL A 25 15.55 10.19 -8.51
N GLY A 26 16.57 10.40 -9.36
CA GLY A 26 17.81 11.04 -8.93
C GLY A 26 18.49 10.23 -7.82
N ARG A 27 18.60 10.79 -6.62
CA ARG A 27 19.28 10.17 -5.46
C ARG A 27 18.33 9.54 -4.44
N ALA A 28 17.06 9.36 -4.81
CA ALA A 28 16.02 8.86 -3.92
C ALA A 28 15.28 7.67 -4.54
N CYS A 29 14.87 6.74 -3.66
CA CYS A 29 13.91 5.69 -3.93
C CYS A 29 12.67 5.98 -3.10
N LEU A 30 11.49 5.97 -3.71
CA LEU A 30 10.21 6.14 -3.03
C LEU A 30 9.29 4.98 -3.39
N GLY A 31 8.46 4.54 -2.46
CA GLY A 31 7.40 3.58 -2.78
C GLY A 31 6.43 3.39 -1.62
N SER A 32 5.47 2.50 -1.83
CA SER A 32 4.37 2.28 -0.91
C SER A 32 4.80 1.46 0.30
N LEU A 33 4.39 1.92 1.49
CA LEU A 33 4.36 1.12 2.71
C LEU A 33 3.02 0.36 2.78
N ASP A 34 1.92 1.10 2.68
CA ASP A 34 0.52 0.65 2.65
C ASP A 34 -0.42 1.80 2.23
N ARG A 35 -1.74 1.67 2.52
CA ARG A 35 -2.73 2.71 2.21
C ARG A 35 -2.32 4.04 2.87
N ASN A 36 -2.01 5.01 2.02
CA ASN A 36 -1.66 6.40 2.36
C ASN A 36 -0.29 6.62 2.99
N ARG A 37 0.56 5.60 3.10
CA ARG A 37 1.91 5.75 3.66
C ARG A 37 2.97 5.29 2.67
N GLN A 38 4.08 6.03 2.65
CA GLN A 38 5.19 5.83 1.74
C GLN A 38 6.49 5.73 2.51
N VAL A 39 7.48 5.07 1.92
CA VAL A 39 8.86 5.08 2.39
C VAL A 39 9.71 5.78 1.35
N ARG A 40 10.56 6.70 1.80
CA ARG A 40 11.61 7.32 1.00
C ARG A 40 12.97 6.89 1.53
N ALA A 41 13.82 6.37 0.66
CA ALA A 41 15.19 5.97 0.95
C ALA A 41 16.19 6.81 0.16
N GLU A 42 17.25 7.27 0.82
CA GLU A 42 18.32 8.06 0.20
C GLU A 42 19.64 7.91 0.95
N PHE A 43 20.76 7.96 0.23
CA PHE A 43 22.07 8.03 0.84
C PHE A 43 22.35 9.45 1.33
N VAL A 44 22.92 9.59 2.53
CA VAL A 44 23.13 10.90 3.18
C VAL A 44 24.53 11.07 3.75
N THR A 45 24.97 12.33 3.77
CA THR A 45 26.19 12.77 4.47
C THR A 45 25.95 12.92 5.97
N LEU A 46 26.98 12.73 6.78
CA LEU A 46 26.93 12.93 8.24
C LEU A 46 27.87 14.07 8.68
N GLY A 47 27.65 15.26 8.14
CA GLY A 47 28.45 16.47 8.46
C GLY A 47 29.73 16.64 7.65
N HIS A 48 30.00 15.73 6.71
CA HIS A 48 31.12 15.82 5.77
C HIS A 48 30.53 15.91 4.37
N ALA A 49 30.69 17.06 3.72
CA ALA A 49 30.20 17.26 2.36
C ALA A 49 30.75 16.15 1.46
N ASP A 50 29.92 15.66 0.53
CA ASP A 50 30.30 14.66 -0.46
C ASP A 50 30.71 13.26 0.08
N HIS A 51 30.67 13.05 1.39
CA HIS A 51 30.92 11.76 2.05
C HIS A 51 29.61 11.15 2.56
N TYR A 52 28.97 10.34 1.73
CA TYR A 52 27.69 9.69 2.01
C TYR A 52 27.91 8.41 2.81
N ALA A 53 27.79 8.52 4.13
CA ALA A 53 28.17 7.48 5.10
C ALA A 53 26.97 6.74 5.72
N ALA A 54 25.75 7.01 5.25
CA ALA A 54 24.56 6.36 5.74
C ALA A 54 23.45 6.25 4.69
N LEU A 55 22.55 5.29 4.92
CA LEU A 55 21.24 5.22 4.29
C LEU A 55 20.20 5.83 5.24
N ARG A 56 19.42 6.80 4.76
CA ARG A 56 18.28 7.36 5.48
C ARG A 56 16.99 6.75 4.94
N LEU A 57 16.16 6.26 5.84
CA LEU A 57 14.77 5.89 5.58
C LEU A 57 13.86 6.94 6.21
N THR A 58 12.93 7.47 5.44
CA THR A 58 11.92 8.44 5.90
C THR A 58 10.54 7.86 5.64
N LEU A 59 9.75 7.72 6.70
CA LEU A 59 8.37 7.28 6.60
C LEU A 59 7.47 8.50 6.44
N LEU A 60 6.58 8.43 5.47
CA LEU A 60 5.69 9.50 5.07
C LEU A 60 4.25 8.99 5.19
N ASP A 61 3.38 9.83 5.72
CA ASP A 61 1.94 9.68 5.71
C ASP A 61 1.34 10.85 4.93
N ASN A 62 0.44 10.57 4.00
CA ASN A 62 -0.11 11.60 3.11
C ASN A 62 -0.84 12.74 3.86
N ASN A 63 -1.33 12.48 5.07
CA ASN A 63 -2.05 13.47 5.87
C ASN A 63 -1.16 14.11 6.94
N GLN A 64 -0.19 13.37 7.47
CA GLN A 64 0.65 13.82 8.60
C GLN A 64 2.05 14.27 8.18
N GLY A 65 2.44 14.06 6.91
CA GLY A 65 3.79 14.35 6.45
C GLY A 65 4.80 13.32 6.94
N VAL A 66 5.94 13.77 7.48
CA VAL A 66 6.97 12.84 7.97
C VAL A 66 6.54 12.24 9.30
N VAL A 67 6.40 10.91 9.33
CA VAL A 67 6.09 10.14 10.53
C VAL A 67 7.36 9.86 11.33
N ASP A 68 8.41 9.40 10.65
CA ASP A 68 9.69 9.06 11.29
C ASP A 68 10.87 9.12 10.31
N LYS A 69 12.10 9.21 10.85
CA LYS A 69 13.35 9.14 10.10
C LYS A 69 14.36 8.25 10.81
N LEU A 70 14.83 7.21 10.13
CA LEU A 70 15.95 6.38 10.58
C LEU A 70 17.20 6.64 9.73
N ILE A 71 18.35 6.73 10.39
CA ILE A 71 19.67 6.83 9.75
C ILE A 71 20.47 5.57 10.07
N LEU A 72 20.73 4.76 9.04
CA LEU A 72 21.54 3.56 9.09
C LEU A 72 22.97 3.89 8.70
N ARG A 73 23.84 4.11 9.69
CA ARG A 73 25.25 4.44 9.45
C ARG A 73 26.02 3.19 9.04
N PHE A 74 26.74 3.24 7.94
CA PHE A 74 27.46 2.08 7.42
C PHE A 74 28.54 1.57 8.37
N LYS A 75 29.21 2.47 9.09
CA LYS A 75 30.19 2.10 10.12
C LYS A 75 29.58 1.29 11.26
N ASP A 76 28.33 1.56 11.62
CA ASP A 76 27.67 0.84 12.72
C ASP A 76 27.25 -0.58 12.30
N ILE A 77 26.94 -0.76 11.02
CA ILE A 77 26.50 -2.05 10.47
C ILE A 77 27.70 -2.92 10.08
N TRP A 78 28.64 -2.35 9.33
CA TRP A 78 29.73 -3.10 8.72
C TRP A 78 31.08 -2.90 9.40
N GLY A 79 31.16 -2.03 10.40
CA GLY A 79 32.42 -1.65 11.05
C GLY A 79 33.34 -0.82 10.14
N LYS A 80 34.56 -0.57 10.61
CA LYS A 80 35.66 -0.09 9.75
C LYS A 80 36.22 -1.27 8.95
N LYS A 81 36.49 -1.04 7.67
CA LYS A 81 37.05 -2.05 6.76
C LYS A 81 38.54 -1.83 6.59
N LYS A 82 39.34 -2.88 6.80
CA LYS A 82 40.78 -2.86 6.51
C LYS A 82 40.99 -2.93 4.99
N ILE A 83 41.86 -2.09 4.46
CA ILE A 83 42.18 -2.05 3.04
C ILE A 83 43.56 -2.67 2.83
N PRO A 84 43.67 -3.88 2.27
CA PRO A 84 44.95 -4.54 2.04
C PRO A 84 45.88 -3.68 1.19
N ASN A 85 47.16 -3.69 1.52
CA ASN A 85 48.22 -3.02 0.75
C ASN A 85 48.05 -1.49 0.59
N ASN A 86 47.22 -0.83 1.41
CA ASN A 86 47.06 0.63 1.40
C ASN A 86 47.81 1.26 2.60
N PRO A 87 48.91 2.00 2.36
CA PRO A 87 49.72 2.58 3.43
C PRO A 87 49.06 3.76 4.15
N TYR A 88 48.00 4.36 3.56
CA TYR A 88 47.29 5.52 4.09
C TYR A 88 46.08 5.15 4.96
N LEU A 89 45.52 3.95 4.79
CA LEU A 89 44.31 3.48 5.49
C LEU A 89 44.63 2.33 6.46
N ARG A 90 45.69 2.48 7.26
CA ARG A 90 46.20 1.43 8.15
C ARG A 90 45.19 1.00 9.22
N ASP A 91 44.43 1.96 9.75
CA ASP A 91 43.38 1.71 10.77
C ASP A 91 42.02 1.33 10.15
N GLY A 92 42.01 1.10 8.84
CA GLY A 92 40.81 0.90 8.06
C GLY A 92 39.98 2.17 7.88
N VAL A 93 38.94 2.05 7.05
CA VAL A 93 38.08 3.14 6.64
C VAL A 93 36.62 2.82 6.98
N ALA A 94 35.87 3.83 7.42
CA ALA A 94 34.43 3.70 7.51
C ALA A 94 33.85 3.70 6.09
N PRO A 95 33.08 2.68 5.67
CA PRO A 95 32.51 2.64 4.33
C PRO A 95 31.65 3.88 4.07
N HIS A 96 31.82 4.49 2.90
CA HIS A 96 31.01 5.60 2.42
C HIS A 96 31.14 5.74 0.90
N ILE A 97 30.13 6.34 0.29
CA ILE A 97 30.20 6.80 -1.10
C ILE A 97 30.84 8.19 -1.08
N TRP A 98 31.82 8.42 -1.96
CA TRP A 98 32.51 9.69 -2.09
C TRP A 98 32.23 10.30 -3.47
N VAL A 99 31.87 11.58 -3.47
CA VAL A 99 31.76 12.41 -4.67
C VAL A 99 33.01 13.28 -4.75
N ASP A 100 33.87 13.01 -5.73
CA ASP A 100 35.09 13.77 -6.02
C ASP A 100 34.97 14.37 -7.42
N GLY A 101 34.49 15.62 -7.48
CA GLY A 101 34.11 16.26 -8.74
C GLY A 101 33.03 15.46 -9.47
N ASP A 102 33.34 15.00 -10.68
CA ASP A 102 32.44 14.17 -11.51
C ASP A 102 32.50 12.67 -11.17
N ARG A 103 33.45 12.25 -10.32
CA ARG A 103 33.62 10.84 -9.94
C ARG A 103 32.80 10.54 -8.70
N ILE A 104 31.92 9.54 -8.81
CA ILE A 104 31.10 9.05 -7.70
C ILE A 104 31.34 7.55 -7.57
N ASP A 105 31.86 7.12 -6.43
CA ASP A 105 32.14 5.71 -6.17
C ASP A 105 32.19 5.41 -4.66
N TRP A 106 32.21 4.13 -4.29
CA TRP A 106 32.58 3.72 -2.94
C TRP A 106 34.05 4.01 -2.67
N TYR A 107 34.35 4.70 -1.57
CA TYR A 107 35.72 5.03 -1.23
C TYR A 107 36.45 3.84 -0.58
N ALA A 108 37.46 3.34 -1.29
CA ALA A 108 38.41 2.29 -0.89
C ALA A 108 37.82 0.90 -0.56
N TYR A 109 36.54 0.80 -0.19
CA TYR A 109 35.84 -0.45 0.06
C TYR A 109 34.50 -0.49 -0.66
N HIS A 110 34.36 -1.42 -1.61
CA HIS A 110 33.10 -1.70 -2.30
C HIS A 110 32.29 -2.75 -1.53
N PRO A 111 31.07 -2.42 -1.06
CA PRO A 111 30.24 -3.38 -0.34
C PRO A 111 29.96 -4.65 -1.14
N SER A 112 30.09 -5.79 -0.46
CA SER A 112 29.81 -7.10 -1.03
C SER A 112 28.30 -7.37 -1.07
N GLN A 113 27.90 -8.49 -1.68
CA GLN A 113 26.51 -8.95 -1.64
C GLN A 113 26.03 -9.17 -0.19
N GLU A 114 26.89 -9.67 0.70
CA GLU A 114 26.57 -9.89 2.11
C GLU A 114 26.36 -8.56 2.85
N ASP A 115 27.19 -7.55 2.60
CA ASP A 115 27.02 -6.21 3.17
C ASP A 115 25.65 -5.62 2.75
N TYR A 116 25.29 -5.78 1.47
CA TYR A 116 23.99 -5.40 0.95
C TYR A 116 22.83 -6.17 1.61
N GLN A 117 22.97 -7.48 1.79
CA GLN A 117 21.95 -8.30 2.47
C GLN A 117 21.74 -7.85 3.92
N GLN A 118 22.80 -7.55 4.67
CA GLN A 118 22.68 -7.05 6.05
C GLN A 118 21.96 -5.70 6.09
N LEU A 119 22.33 -4.76 5.21
CA LEU A 119 21.68 -3.45 5.14
C LEU A 119 20.19 -3.58 4.76
N ARG A 120 19.88 -4.49 3.83
CA ARG A 120 18.49 -4.83 3.45
C ARG A 120 17.71 -5.41 4.62
N GLN A 121 18.30 -6.33 5.40
CA GLN A 121 17.62 -6.94 6.54
C GLN A 121 17.25 -5.88 7.58
N ILE A 122 18.20 -5.02 7.97
CA ILE A 122 17.95 -3.96 8.96
C ILE A 122 16.90 -2.96 8.45
N ALA A 123 16.98 -2.57 7.18
CA ALA A 123 15.98 -1.71 6.56
C ALA A 123 14.59 -2.37 6.55
N SER A 124 14.53 -3.67 6.25
CA SER A 124 13.31 -4.47 6.29
C SER A 124 12.73 -4.50 7.70
N ASP A 125 13.50 -4.87 8.70
CA ASP A 125 13.05 -4.99 10.09
C ASP A 125 12.45 -3.67 10.59
N TYR A 126 13.11 -2.55 10.30
CA TYR A 126 12.57 -1.23 10.63
C TYR A 126 11.27 -0.93 9.89
N VAL A 127 11.23 -1.10 8.57
CA VAL A 127 10.02 -0.84 7.77
C VAL A 127 8.84 -1.73 8.22
N GLU A 128 9.09 -2.99 8.55
CA GLU A 128 8.09 -3.95 9.04
C GLU A 128 7.46 -3.52 10.38
N THR A 129 8.21 -2.88 11.28
CA THR A 129 7.63 -2.40 12.55
C THR A 129 6.46 -1.44 12.33
N PHE A 130 6.47 -0.68 11.22
CA PHE A 130 5.39 0.24 10.86
C PHE A 130 4.28 -0.43 10.04
N ARG A 131 4.57 -1.53 9.34
CA ARG A 131 3.53 -2.38 8.71
C ARG A 131 2.70 -3.09 9.79
N ILE A 132 3.37 -3.64 10.80
CA ILE A 132 2.74 -4.35 11.93
C ILE A 132 1.86 -3.41 12.75
N GLN A 133 2.26 -2.15 12.97
CA GLN A 133 1.43 -1.16 13.67
C GLN A 133 0.09 -0.86 12.98
N VAL A 134 -0.06 -1.11 11.67
CA VAL A 134 -1.36 -1.02 10.97
C VAL A 134 -2.14 -2.32 11.05
N LEU A 135 -1.49 -3.49 11.05
CA LEU A 135 -2.17 -4.76 11.33
C LEU A 135 -2.72 -4.82 12.76
N THR A 136 -2.04 -4.22 13.74
CA THR A 136 -2.50 -4.15 15.13
C THR A 136 -3.43 -2.97 15.43
N LYS A 137 -3.39 -1.88 14.64
CA LYS A 137 -4.44 -0.84 14.66
C LYS A 137 -5.72 -1.24 13.92
N ASN A 138 -5.73 -2.37 13.21
CA ASN A 138 -6.95 -3.02 12.69
C ASN A 138 -7.68 -3.90 13.73
N HIS A 139 -7.54 -3.62 15.03
CA HIS A 139 -8.43 -4.19 16.07
C HIS A 139 -9.68 -3.35 16.32
N GLY A 140 -9.89 -2.29 15.53
CA GLY A 140 -11.18 -1.64 15.43
C GLY A 140 -12.13 -2.41 14.51
N PRO A 141 -13.45 -2.35 14.76
CA PRO A 141 -14.45 -2.93 13.87
C PRO A 141 -14.29 -2.38 12.45
N ARG A 142 -14.33 -3.24 11.42
CA ARG A 142 -14.11 -2.81 10.02
C ARG A 142 -15.33 -2.04 9.53
N LEU A 143 -15.14 -1.02 8.71
CA LEU A 143 -16.21 -0.43 7.92
C LEU A 143 -16.58 -1.39 6.78
N VAL A 144 -17.76 -1.99 6.87
CA VAL A 144 -18.30 -2.91 5.88
C VAL A 144 -19.46 -2.25 5.16
N TYR A 145 -19.27 -1.97 3.86
CA TYR A 145 -20.32 -1.43 3.02
C TYR A 145 -21.35 -2.49 2.68
N ILE A 146 -22.63 -2.19 2.86
CA ILE A 146 -23.74 -3.09 2.53
C ILE A 146 -24.38 -2.64 1.22
N CYS A 147 -24.06 -3.40 0.17
CA CYS A 147 -24.60 -3.26 -1.18
C CYS A 147 -25.81 -4.19 -1.32
N ALA A 148 -27.02 -3.66 -1.24
CA ALA A 148 -28.28 -4.41 -1.29
C ALA A 148 -29.33 -3.67 -2.14
N PRO A 149 -30.30 -4.38 -2.74
CA PRO A 149 -31.38 -3.75 -3.48
C PRO A 149 -32.28 -2.91 -2.56
N LEU A 150 -32.67 -1.71 -3.01
CA LEU A 150 -33.63 -0.84 -2.31
C LEU A 150 -34.95 -0.66 -3.07
N ARG A 151 -34.91 -0.52 -4.41
CA ARG A 151 -36.09 -0.20 -5.24
C ARG A 151 -37.01 -1.41 -5.44
N GLY A 152 -38.31 -1.13 -5.66
CA GLY A 152 -39.35 -2.14 -5.81
C GLY A 152 -40.09 -2.38 -4.50
N GLU A 153 -39.78 -3.48 -3.82
CA GLU A 153 -40.42 -3.84 -2.54
C GLU A 153 -39.78 -3.11 -1.35
N LEU A 154 -40.01 -1.79 -1.25
CA LEU A 154 -39.30 -0.89 -0.33
C LEU A 154 -39.27 -1.40 1.13
N GLU A 155 -40.42 -1.76 1.70
CA GLU A 155 -40.49 -2.24 3.09
C GLU A 155 -39.68 -3.52 3.32
N LYS A 156 -39.78 -4.48 2.40
CA LYS A 156 -39.02 -5.74 2.45
C LYS A 156 -37.53 -5.51 2.29
N ASN A 157 -37.14 -4.62 1.38
CA ASN A 157 -35.76 -4.27 1.12
C ASN A 157 -35.12 -3.53 2.31
N ILE A 158 -35.87 -2.64 2.97
CA ILE A 158 -35.44 -1.97 4.21
C ILE A 158 -35.24 -2.99 5.33
N ALA A 159 -36.19 -3.90 5.52
CA ALA A 159 -36.07 -4.96 6.53
C ALA A 159 -34.84 -5.85 6.27
N PHE A 160 -34.63 -6.24 5.01
CA PHE A 160 -33.48 -7.03 4.58
C PHE A 160 -32.15 -6.30 4.80
N ALA A 161 -32.05 -5.02 4.43
CA ALA A 161 -30.85 -4.22 4.65
C ALA A 161 -30.55 -4.06 6.15
N LYS A 162 -31.58 -3.94 7.01
CA LYS A 162 -31.42 -3.89 8.47
C LYS A 162 -30.91 -5.22 9.03
N GLU A 163 -31.45 -6.35 8.57
CA GLU A 163 -30.99 -7.69 8.97
C GLU A 163 -29.51 -7.88 8.62
N LYS A 164 -29.10 -7.53 7.40
CA LYS A 164 -27.69 -7.63 6.98
C LYS A 164 -26.78 -6.66 7.74
N ALA A 165 -27.27 -5.47 8.09
CA ALA A 165 -26.55 -4.56 8.97
C ALA A 165 -26.35 -5.14 10.37
N GLN A 166 -27.36 -5.81 10.92
CA GLN A 166 -27.28 -6.49 12.21
C GLN A 166 -26.29 -7.66 12.17
N GLU A 167 -26.27 -8.48 11.11
CA GLU A 167 -25.28 -9.56 10.95
C GLU A 167 -23.84 -9.02 11.01
N VAL A 168 -23.56 -7.95 10.27
CA VAL A 168 -22.24 -7.28 10.26
C VAL A 168 -21.91 -6.70 11.64
N PHE A 169 -22.88 -6.04 12.29
CA PHE A 169 -22.71 -5.49 13.63
C PHE A 169 -22.40 -6.58 14.67
N HIS A 170 -23.14 -7.70 14.65
CA HIS A 170 -22.93 -8.83 15.55
C HIS A 170 -21.61 -9.57 15.29
N ALA A 171 -21.09 -9.51 14.05
CA ALA A 171 -19.75 -9.99 13.72
C ALA A 171 -18.62 -9.09 14.28
N GLY A 172 -18.96 -7.95 14.90
CA GLY A 172 -18.00 -7.01 15.47
C GLY A 172 -17.44 -6.02 14.45
N ASP A 173 -18.14 -5.76 13.35
CA ASP A 173 -17.80 -4.78 12.33
C ASP A 173 -18.82 -3.61 12.31
N ILE A 174 -18.49 -2.51 11.64
CA ILE A 174 -19.36 -1.33 11.48
C ILE A 174 -20.11 -1.44 10.13
N PRO A 175 -21.44 -1.63 10.13
CA PRO A 175 -22.23 -1.63 8.91
C PRO A 175 -22.42 -0.21 8.36
N ILE A 176 -22.11 -0.01 7.08
CA ILE A 176 -22.40 1.22 6.33
C ILE A 176 -23.48 0.92 5.30
N CYS A 177 -24.68 1.47 5.50
CA CYS A 177 -25.85 1.26 4.65
C CYS A 177 -26.37 2.58 4.09
N PRO A 178 -25.82 3.12 3.00
CA PRO A 178 -26.25 4.42 2.45
C PRO A 178 -27.75 4.49 2.14
N HIS A 179 -28.31 3.38 1.68
CA HIS A 179 -29.74 3.21 1.40
C HIS A 179 -30.65 3.26 2.64
N LEU A 180 -30.11 3.12 3.86
CA LEU A 180 -30.83 3.38 5.11
C LEU A 180 -30.48 4.74 5.72
N MET A 181 -29.29 5.27 5.40
CA MET A 181 -28.75 6.50 5.96
C MET A 181 -29.25 7.75 5.25
N PHE A 182 -29.32 7.73 3.93
CA PHE A 182 -29.59 8.92 3.10
C PHE A 182 -31.08 9.26 2.93
N PRO A 183 -32.02 8.30 2.78
CA PRO A 183 -33.43 8.64 2.56
C PRO A 183 -34.07 9.61 3.58
N PRO A 184 -33.67 9.64 4.88
CA PRO A 184 -34.19 10.64 5.82
C PRO A 184 -33.88 12.11 5.46
N PHE A 185 -32.92 12.39 4.57
CA PHE A 185 -32.51 13.75 4.22
C PHE A 185 -32.18 13.96 2.73
N ALA A 186 -32.31 12.95 1.89
CA ALA A 186 -32.17 13.04 0.44
C ALA A 186 -33.33 12.31 -0.23
N ASP A 187 -34.15 13.05 -0.97
CA ASP A 187 -35.32 12.52 -1.67
C ASP A 187 -34.88 11.65 -2.86
N PRO A 188 -35.15 10.33 -2.86
CA PRO A 188 -34.81 9.46 -3.98
C PRO A 188 -35.57 9.78 -5.29
N ASP A 189 -36.68 10.51 -5.21
CA ASP A 189 -37.49 10.91 -6.37
C ASP A 189 -37.05 12.26 -6.96
N ASP A 190 -36.21 13.02 -6.24
CA ASP A 190 -35.50 14.20 -6.78
C ASP A 190 -34.21 13.72 -7.49
N PRO A 191 -34.08 13.89 -8.82
CA PRO A 191 -32.91 13.41 -9.57
C PRO A 191 -31.57 13.99 -9.09
N THR A 192 -31.56 15.23 -8.60
CA THR A 192 -30.35 15.92 -8.14
C THR A 192 -29.90 15.34 -6.81
N GLN A 193 -30.85 15.14 -5.89
CA GLN A 193 -30.57 14.57 -4.57
C GLN A 193 -30.20 13.08 -4.67
N ASP A 194 -30.91 12.32 -5.50
CA ASP A 194 -30.60 10.90 -5.77
C ASP A 194 -29.20 10.76 -6.40
N GLN A 195 -28.83 11.62 -7.35
CA GLN A 195 -27.47 11.62 -7.89
C GLN A 195 -26.42 11.93 -6.82
N ALA A 196 -26.62 12.96 -6.00
CA ALA A 196 -25.70 13.33 -4.92
C ALA A 196 -25.56 12.18 -3.90
N ALA A 197 -26.66 11.53 -3.53
CA ALA A 197 -26.67 10.37 -2.63
C ALA A 197 -25.88 9.19 -3.20
N ARG A 198 -26.00 8.91 -4.50
CA ARG A 198 -25.20 7.86 -5.17
C ARG A 198 -23.70 8.21 -5.19
N GLU A 199 -23.34 9.45 -5.49
CA GLU A 199 -21.94 9.90 -5.47
C GLU A 199 -21.33 9.82 -4.07
N MET A 200 -22.08 10.21 -3.03
CA MET A 200 -21.68 10.03 -1.64
C MET A 200 -21.52 8.55 -1.27
N GLY A 201 -22.41 7.68 -1.76
CA GLY A 201 -22.31 6.22 -1.59
C GLY A 201 -21.00 5.67 -2.18
N LEU A 202 -20.66 6.07 -3.41
CA LEU A 202 -19.40 5.68 -4.05
C LEU A 202 -18.17 6.18 -3.28
N ARG A 203 -18.23 7.39 -2.70
CA ARG A 203 -17.18 7.90 -1.80
C ARG A 203 -17.06 7.07 -0.53
N LEU A 204 -18.17 6.67 0.08
CA LEU A 204 -18.17 5.81 1.27
C LEU A 204 -17.51 4.46 0.99
N VAL A 205 -17.72 3.87 -0.19
CA VAL A 205 -17.02 2.63 -0.61
C VAL A 205 -15.50 2.77 -0.47
N GLU A 206 -14.92 3.92 -0.85
CA GLU A 206 -13.47 4.16 -0.81
C GLU A 206 -12.86 4.02 0.60
N TYR A 207 -13.65 4.34 1.62
CA TYR A 207 -13.25 4.27 3.03
C TYR A 207 -13.52 2.90 3.68
N CYS A 208 -14.34 2.06 3.04
CA CYS A 208 -14.66 0.74 3.55
C CYS A 208 -13.50 -0.25 3.33
N GLN A 209 -13.38 -1.22 4.24
CA GLN A 209 -12.40 -2.31 4.13
C GLN A 209 -12.98 -3.53 3.41
N GLN A 210 -14.31 -3.57 3.22
CA GLN A 210 -15.01 -4.67 2.56
C GLN A 210 -16.35 -4.16 2.01
N VAL A 211 -16.80 -4.72 0.89
CA VAL A 211 -18.17 -4.56 0.37
C VAL A 211 -18.87 -5.90 0.43
N ASN A 212 -20.00 -5.98 1.13
CA ASN A 212 -20.88 -7.14 1.09
C ASN A 212 -22.02 -6.88 0.13
N VAL A 213 -22.18 -7.78 -0.84
CA VAL A 213 -23.23 -7.72 -1.87
C VAL A 213 -24.30 -8.74 -1.55
N TYR A 214 -25.52 -8.26 -1.35
CA TYR A 214 -26.67 -9.06 -0.97
C TYR A 214 -27.82 -8.90 -1.95
N GLY A 215 -28.70 -9.91 -1.97
CA GLY A 215 -29.93 -9.91 -2.74
C GLY A 215 -29.83 -10.61 -4.10
N PRO A 216 -30.97 -11.00 -4.69
CA PRO A 216 -31.02 -11.82 -5.91
C PRO A 216 -30.76 -11.02 -7.18
N VAL A 217 -30.93 -9.69 -7.15
CA VAL A 217 -30.84 -8.81 -8.32
C VAL A 217 -29.76 -7.76 -8.08
N ARG A 218 -28.92 -7.52 -9.08
CA ARG A 218 -27.92 -6.46 -9.08
C ARG A 218 -28.45 -5.27 -9.87
N THR A 219 -28.80 -4.20 -9.16
CA THR A 219 -29.25 -2.95 -9.79
C THR A 219 -28.06 -2.19 -10.40
N LEU A 220 -28.33 -1.19 -11.26
CA LEU A 220 -27.27 -0.34 -11.82
C LEU A 220 -26.45 0.37 -10.73
N GLY A 221 -27.09 0.82 -9.65
CA GLY A 221 -26.41 1.42 -8.49
C GLY A 221 -25.47 0.44 -7.81
N MET A 222 -25.94 -0.79 -7.53
CA MET A 222 -25.11 -1.84 -6.95
C MET A 222 -23.91 -2.19 -7.85
N LEU A 223 -24.11 -2.25 -9.16
CA LEU A 223 -23.02 -2.52 -10.11
C LEU A 223 -21.99 -1.38 -10.15
N ALA A 224 -22.38 -0.13 -9.86
CA ALA A 224 -21.44 0.97 -9.75
C ALA A 224 -20.60 0.86 -8.47
N GLU A 225 -21.24 0.53 -7.34
CA GLU A 225 -20.55 0.30 -6.06
C GLU A 225 -19.55 -0.88 -6.13
N ILE A 226 -19.95 -1.99 -6.75
CA ILE A 226 -19.09 -3.16 -6.95
C ILE A 226 -17.88 -2.80 -7.81
N ARG A 227 -18.11 -2.14 -8.95
CA ARG A 227 -17.01 -1.72 -9.84
C ARG A 227 -16.05 -0.78 -9.12
N ARG A 228 -16.56 0.16 -8.34
CA ARG A 228 -15.72 1.07 -7.55
C ARG A 228 -14.86 0.33 -6.53
N ALA A 229 -15.42 -0.68 -5.88
CA ALA A 229 -14.68 -1.53 -4.95
C ALA A 229 -13.56 -2.32 -5.67
N GLU A 230 -13.87 -2.90 -6.84
CA GLU A 230 -12.92 -3.64 -7.67
C GLU A 230 -11.75 -2.75 -8.15
N GLU A 231 -12.04 -1.53 -8.63
CA GLU A 231 -11.02 -0.54 -9.03
C GLU A 231 -10.04 -0.21 -7.90
N LEU A 232 -10.51 -0.22 -6.65
CA LEU A 232 -9.74 0.12 -5.45
C LEU A 232 -9.16 -1.10 -4.72
N ASN A 233 -9.26 -2.29 -5.30
CA ASN A 233 -8.88 -3.57 -4.70
C ASN A 233 -9.51 -3.80 -3.31
N ILE A 234 -10.73 -3.33 -3.11
CA ILE A 234 -11.51 -3.58 -1.89
C ILE A 234 -12.19 -4.95 -2.03
N PRO A 235 -12.05 -5.85 -1.04
CA PRO A 235 -12.70 -7.16 -1.08
C PRO A 235 -14.22 -7.08 -1.21
N VAL A 236 -14.76 -7.71 -2.25
CA VAL A 236 -16.20 -7.86 -2.47
C VAL A 236 -16.63 -9.28 -2.06
N LYS A 237 -17.56 -9.38 -1.09
CA LYS A 237 -18.16 -10.65 -0.67
C LYS A 237 -19.61 -10.72 -1.13
N ALA A 238 -19.90 -11.63 -2.06
CA ALA A 238 -21.27 -11.89 -2.48
C ALA A 238 -21.83 -13.08 -1.71
N ASP A 239 -23.06 -12.93 -1.21
CA ASP A 239 -23.78 -14.02 -0.57
C ASP A 239 -24.42 -14.91 -1.66
N GLN A 240 -23.72 -15.96 -2.11
CA GLN A 240 -24.33 -17.07 -2.85
C GLN A 240 -23.69 -18.42 -2.51
N PRO A 241 -24.46 -19.38 -1.96
CA PRO A 241 -24.19 -20.79 -2.18
C PRO A 241 -24.61 -21.15 -3.62
N GLY A 242 -23.62 -21.28 -4.50
CA GLY A 242 -23.77 -22.02 -5.76
C GLY A 242 -24.13 -21.20 -7.01
N LEU A 243 -23.11 -20.67 -7.68
CA LEU A 243 -23.06 -20.65 -9.15
C LEU A 243 -21.64 -21.07 -9.57
N LYS A 244 -21.49 -22.36 -9.88
CA LYS A 244 -20.32 -22.88 -10.59
C LYS A 244 -20.18 -22.08 -11.88
N LYS A 245 -18.99 -21.52 -12.13
CA LYS A 245 -18.61 -21.02 -13.46
C LYS A 245 -19.01 -22.08 -14.50
N PRO A 246 -19.76 -21.74 -15.57
CA PRO A 246 -19.99 -22.69 -16.65
C PRO A 246 -18.63 -23.10 -17.20
N LYS A 247 -18.34 -24.42 -17.16
CA LYS A 247 -17.15 -25.01 -17.78
C LYS A 247 -17.16 -24.65 -19.26
N ASP A 248 -16.04 -24.11 -19.75
CA ASP A 248 -15.77 -23.96 -21.18
C ASP A 248 -16.10 -25.27 -21.90
N ARG A 249 -17.02 -25.19 -22.87
CA ARG A 249 -17.29 -26.31 -23.77
C ARG A 249 -16.08 -26.49 -24.69
N PRO A 250 -15.63 -27.73 -24.93
CA PRO A 250 -14.51 -27.98 -25.83
C PRO A 250 -14.91 -27.59 -27.26
N ARG A 251 -13.99 -26.91 -27.96
CA ARG A 251 -14.11 -26.56 -29.38
C ARG A 251 -14.38 -27.83 -30.20
N ARG A 252 -15.59 -27.95 -30.74
CA ARG A 252 -15.89 -28.90 -31.81
C ARG A 252 -15.14 -28.45 -33.06
N GLY A 253 -14.32 -29.35 -33.60
CA GLY A 253 -13.58 -29.15 -34.83
C GLY A 253 -14.50 -28.84 -36.01
N GLN A 254 -14.03 -27.98 -36.89
CA GLN A 254 -14.49 -27.90 -38.27
C GLN A 254 -13.51 -28.67 -39.13
N ILE A 255 -13.97 -29.81 -39.61
CA ILE A 255 -13.52 -30.45 -40.83
C ILE A 255 -14.18 -29.68 -41.98
N ARG A 256 -13.38 -29.13 -42.88
CA ARG A 256 -13.50 -29.29 -44.34
C ARG A 256 -12.31 -28.64 -45.02
#